data_AF-A0AAU2PFG0-F1
#
_entry.id   AF-A0AAU2PFG0-F1
#
_cell.length_a   1.000
_cell.length_b   1.000
_cell.length_c   1.000
_cell.angle_alpha   90.00
_cell.angle_beta   90.00
_cell.angle_gamma   90.00
#
_symmetry.space_group_name_H-M   'P 1'
#
loop_
_entity.id
_entity.type
_entity.pdbx_description
1 polymer ?
#
loop_
_entity_poly.entity_id
_entity_poly.type
_entity_poly.pdbx_seq_one_letter_code
_entity_poly.pdbx_strand_id
1 'polypeptide(L)'
;MSTLRRTLPVDADTIRQHCWDAPDSRSRENAEAHVQLLLGHVQLLLPEVEALLPDQEADSGQRAAMERVLGGARRVLELDYGDTLASAVRHAENLALYCRLLLKLASSADGFATHCAWCKTFQQGTRLVRGIDGGFGFAGAQYACSACRTAYQLPLVARSAPRRPQPPEERPEGWTAMIREAG
;
A
#
# COMPACT_ATOMS: atom_id res chain seq x y z
N MET A 1 10.12 -5.80 -29.48
CA MET A 1 9.28 -4.95 -30.35
C MET A 1 8.29 -4.20 -29.47
N SER A 2 8.28 -2.87 -29.59
CA SER A 2 7.39 -1.88 -28.96
C SER A 2 7.46 -1.68 -27.44
N THR A 3 8.54 -1.02 -27.00
CA THR A 3 8.57 -0.09 -25.87
C THR A 3 7.71 1.13 -26.16
N LEU A 4 6.41 1.05 -25.84
CA LEU A 4 5.55 2.22 -25.69
C LEU A 4 5.08 2.26 -24.23
N ARG A 5 5.98 2.61 -23.30
CA ARG A 5 5.61 3.16 -21.99
C ARG A 5 4.97 4.53 -22.25
N ARG A 6 3.72 4.55 -22.71
CA ARG A 6 2.88 5.76 -22.71
C ARG A 6 2.31 5.91 -21.31
N THR A 7 3.14 6.32 -20.37
CA THR A 7 2.65 6.91 -19.14
C THR A 7 2.07 8.26 -19.52
N LEU A 8 0.74 8.35 -19.63
CA LEU A 8 0.09 9.61 -19.32
C LEU A 8 0.68 10.06 -17.98
N PRO A 9 1.20 11.30 -17.85
CA PRO A 9 1.77 11.75 -16.59
C PRO A 9 0.65 11.73 -15.56
N VAL A 10 0.61 10.65 -14.78
CA VAL A 10 -0.27 10.53 -13.63
C VAL A 10 0.14 11.68 -12.70
N ASP A 11 -0.77 12.63 -12.50
CA ASP A 11 -0.54 13.74 -11.59
C ASP A 11 -0.57 13.21 -10.15
N ALA A 12 0.60 12.74 -9.70
CA ALA A 12 0.79 12.13 -8.41
C ALA A 12 0.46 13.10 -7.26
N ASP A 13 0.66 14.40 -7.46
CA ASP A 13 0.39 15.40 -6.43
C ASP A 13 -1.11 15.63 -6.28
N THR A 14 -1.85 15.73 -7.39
CA THR A 14 -3.31 15.79 -7.36
C THR A 14 -3.91 14.53 -6.72
N ILE A 15 -3.43 13.33 -7.07
CA ILE A 15 -3.91 12.08 -6.45
C ILE A 15 -3.64 12.08 -4.94
N ARG A 16 -2.44 12.50 -4.50
CA ARG A 16 -2.10 12.58 -3.07
C ARG A 16 -3.02 13.53 -2.33
N GLN A 17 -3.30 14.69 -2.92
CA GLN A 17 -4.20 15.69 -2.32
C GLN A 17 -5.60 15.10 -2.13
N HIS A 18 -6.20 14.50 -3.16
CA HIS A 18 -7.53 13.89 -3.05
C HIS A 18 -7.57 12.74 -2.03
N CYS A 19 -6.49 11.97 -1.89
CA CYS A 19 -6.39 10.93 -0.86
C CYS A 19 -6.33 11.51 0.56
N TRP A 20 -5.80 12.72 0.71
CA TRP A 20 -5.68 13.40 2.00
C TRP A 20 -7.00 14.00 2.46
N ASP A 21 -7.80 14.49 1.52
CA ASP A 21 -9.07 15.17 1.78
C ASP A 21 -10.23 14.19 2.07
N ALA A 22 -10.10 12.93 1.66
CA ALA A 22 -11.15 11.91 1.77
C ALA A 22 -11.74 11.72 3.19
N PRO A 23 -10.95 11.69 4.29
CA PRO A 23 -11.47 11.49 5.64
C PRO A 23 -12.32 12.65 6.17
N ASP A 24 -12.24 13.85 5.57
CA ASP A 24 -12.90 15.06 6.07
C ASP A 24 -14.36 15.22 5.59
N SER A 25 -14.94 14.18 4.99
CA SER A 25 -16.30 14.20 4.46
C SER A 25 -17.37 14.25 5.56
N ARG A 26 -18.02 15.41 5.72
CA ARG A 26 -19.07 15.65 6.73
C ARG A 26 -20.51 15.38 6.25
N SER A 27 -20.68 15.07 4.97
CA SER A 27 -21.97 14.75 4.36
C SER A 27 -21.85 13.57 3.42
N ARG A 28 -22.97 12.89 3.17
CA ARG A 28 -23.01 11.71 2.29
C ARG A 28 -22.65 12.08 0.86
N GLU A 29 -23.20 13.18 0.36
CA GLU A 29 -22.91 13.72 -0.97
C GLU A 29 -21.40 14.02 -1.16
N ASN A 30 -20.74 14.64 -0.17
CA ASN A 30 -19.31 14.91 -0.26
C ASN A 30 -18.47 13.63 -0.21
N ALA A 31 -18.85 12.66 0.64
CA ALA A 31 -18.20 11.36 0.69
C ALA A 31 -18.35 10.59 -0.64
N GLU A 32 -19.54 10.59 -1.24
CA GLU A 32 -19.80 9.97 -2.54
C GLU A 32 -19.04 10.66 -3.67
N ALA A 33 -18.91 11.99 -3.65
CA ALA A 33 -18.07 12.72 -4.60
C ALA A 33 -16.59 12.31 -4.50
N HIS A 34 -16.07 12.17 -3.28
CA HIS A 34 -14.72 11.64 -3.05
C HIS A 34 -14.56 10.19 -3.51
N VAL A 35 -15.57 9.34 -3.26
CA VAL A 35 -15.59 7.96 -3.78
C VAL A 35 -15.45 7.96 -5.29
N GLN A 36 -16.25 8.75 -6.03
CA GLN A 36 -16.18 8.79 -7.49
C GLN A 36 -14.82 9.26 -8.01
N LEU A 37 -14.25 10.30 -7.38
CA LEU A 37 -12.90 10.77 -7.71
C LEU A 37 -11.83 9.69 -7.48
N LEU A 38 -11.84 9.07 -6.31
CA LEU A 38 -10.83 8.07 -5.94
C LEU A 38 -11.01 6.76 -6.72
N LEU A 39 -12.24 6.39 -7.09
CA LEU A 39 -12.51 5.27 -8.01
C LEU A 39 -11.78 5.48 -9.33
N GLY A 40 -11.89 6.67 -9.92
CA GLY A 40 -11.17 7.02 -11.15
C GLY A 40 -9.66 6.88 -10.98
N HIS A 41 -9.11 7.34 -9.86
CA HIS A 41 -7.68 7.22 -9.56
C HIS A 41 -7.22 5.77 -9.38
N VAL A 42 -7.97 4.93 -8.66
CA VAL A 42 -7.67 3.50 -8.53
C VAL A 42 -7.71 2.83 -9.90
N GLN A 43 -8.75 3.06 -10.69
CA GLN A 43 -8.91 2.46 -12.03
C GLN A 43 -7.79 2.88 -12.99
N LEU A 44 -7.27 4.10 -12.84
CA LEU A 44 -6.12 4.58 -13.60
C LEU A 44 -4.81 3.89 -13.17
N LEU A 45 -4.56 3.79 -11.86
CA LEU A 45 -3.30 3.29 -11.31
C LEU A 45 -3.16 1.76 -11.35
N LEU A 46 -4.28 1.04 -11.25
CA LEU A 46 -4.30 -0.41 -11.16
C LEU A 46 -3.62 -1.11 -12.37
N PRO A 47 -3.95 -0.81 -13.64
CA PRO A 47 -3.29 -1.42 -14.78
C PRO A 47 -1.79 -1.06 -14.88
N GLU A 48 -1.41 0.16 -14.48
CA GLU A 48 -0.01 0.60 -14.45
C GLU A 48 0.81 -0.26 -13.48
N VAL A 49 0.26 -0.58 -12.30
CA VAL A 49 0.92 -1.44 -11.31
C VAL A 49 0.93 -2.91 -11.74
N GLU A 50 -0.13 -3.41 -12.37
CA GLU A 50 -0.19 -4.77 -12.90
C GLU A 50 0.88 -5.03 -13.95
N ALA A 51 1.14 -4.04 -14.81
CA ALA A 51 2.17 -4.12 -15.84
C ALA A 51 3.59 -4.29 -15.27
N LEU A 52 3.79 -4.01 -13.97
CA LEU A 52 5.09 -4.13 -13.29
C LEU A 52 5.37 -5.53 -12.76
N LEU A 53 4.34 -6.37 -12.61
CA LEU A 53 4.48 -7.71 -12.03
C LEU A 53 5.41 -8.64 -12.82
N PRO A 54 5.40 -8.68 -14.17
CA PRO A 54 6.28 -9.57 -14.93
C PRO A 54 7.77 -9.32 -14.69
N ASP A 55 8.14 -8.09 -14.35
CA ASP A 55 9.53 -7.69 -14.10
C ASP A 55 10.01 -8.07 -12.68
N GLN A 56 9.13 -8.57 -11.81
CA GLN A 56 9.47 -8.97 -10.45
C GLN A 56 9.75 -10.47 -10.36
N GLU A 57 10.80 -10.85 -9.62
CA GLU A 57 11.08 -12.25 -9.29
C GLU A 57 9.88 -12.90 -8.59
N ALA A 58 9.50 -14.10 -9.07
CA ALA A 58 8.29 -14.81 -8.66
C ALA A 58 8.22 -15.05 -7.13
N ASP A 59 9.33 -15.41 -6.50
CA ASP A 59 9.39 -15.72 -5.06
C ASP A 59 9.82 -14.53 -4.20
N SER A 60 9.84 -13.32 -4.77
CA SER A 60 10.20 -12.13 -4.01
C SER A 60 9.07 -11.70 -3.08
N GLY A 61 9.43 -11.30 -1.85
CA GLY A 61 8.47 -10.67 -0.93
C GLY A 61 7.86 -9.38 -1.49
N GLN A 62 8.53 -8.73 -2.45
CA GLN A 62 8.02 -7.56 -3.16
C GLN A 62 6.85 -7.92 -4.08
N ARG A 63 6.97 -8.98 -4.89
CA ARG A 63 5.88 -9.46 -5.73
C ARG A 63 4.65 -9.83 -4.90
N ALA A 64 4.83 -10.62 -3.84
CA ALA A 64 3.74 -10.98 -2.94
C ALA A 64 3.09 -9.77 -2.25
N ALA A 65 3.85 -8.70 -1.99
CA ALA A 65 3.28 -7.44 -1.50
C ALA A 65 2.47 -6.72 -2.58
N MET A 66 2.96 -6.65 -3.81
CA MET A 66 2.25 -6.05 -4.95
C MET A 66 0.94 -6.78 -5.26
N GLU A 67 0.96 -8.11 -5.31
CA GLU A 67 -0.23 -8.92 -5.53
C GLU A 67 -1.28 -8.73 -4.44
N ARG A 68 -0.87 -8.56 -3.18
CA ARG A 68 -1.79 -8.22 -2.07
C ARG A 68 -2.42 -6.85 -2.24
N VAL A 69 -1.64 -5.84 -2.66
CA VAL A 69 -2.17 -4.49 -2.91
C VAL A 69 -3.15 -4.52 -4.08
N LEU A 70 -2.81 -5.19 -5.18
CA LEU A 70 -3.68 -5.35 -6.35
C LEU A 70 -4.98 -6.07 -5.99
N GLY A 71 -4.90 -7.20 -5.29
CA GLY A 71 -6.09 -7.93 -4.83
C GLY A 71 -6.94 -7.13 -3.86
N GLY A 72 -6.32 -6.35 -2.98
CA GLY A 72 -7.04 -5.42 -2.09
C GLY A 72 -7.75 -4.31 -2.84
N ALA A 73 -7.08 -3.69 -3.82
CA ALA A 73 -7.66 -2.65 -4.65
C ALA A 73 -8.84 -3.19 -5.49
N ARG A 74 -8.73 -4.36 -6.12
CA ARG A 74 -9.86 -4.95 -6.86
C ARG A 74 -11.07 -5.21 -5.96
N ARG A 75 -10.84 -5.77 -4.76
CA ARG A 75 -11.92 -5.97 -3.79
C ARG A 75 -12.63 -4.68 -3.41
N VAL A 76 -11.89 -3.58 -3.23
CA VAL A 76 -12.51 -2.30 -2.88
C VAL A 76 -13.42 -1.77 -4.00
N LEU A 77 -13.10 -2.07 -5.27
CA LEU A 77 -13.90 -1.67 -6.43
C LEU A 77 -15.19 -2.48 -6.56
N GLU A 78 -15.21 -3.71 -6.07
CA GLU A 78 -16.33 -4.65 -6.21
C GLU A 78 -17.27 -4.64 -5.00
N LEU A 79 -16.80 -4.18 -3.83
CA LEU A 79 -17.56 -4.21 -2.59
C LEU A 79 -18.70 -3.20 -2.61
N ASP A 80 -19.91 -3.67 -2.29
CA ASP A 80 -21.02 -2.81 -1.89
C ASP A 80 -20.83 -2.39 -0.42
N TYR A 81 -20.63 -1.08 -0.21
CA TYR A 81 -20.44 -0.52 1.11
C TYR A 81 -21.77 -0.21 1.83
N GLY A 82 -22.90 -0.20 1.12
CA GLY A 82 -24.21 0.22 1.61
C GLY A 82 -24.47 1.72 1.46
N ASP A 83 -25.64 2.18 1.92
CA ASP A 83 -26.20 3.49 1.63
C ASP A 83 -26.12 4.49 2.81
N THR A 84 -25.32 4.21 3.83
CA THR A 84 -25.18 5.12 4.98
C THR A 84 -24.03 6.12 4.77
N LEU A 85 -24.04 7.25 5.49
CA LEU A 85 -22.88 8.16 5.52
C LEU A 85 -21.61 7.42 5.98
N ALA A 86 -21.70 6.62 7.05
CA ALA A 86 -20.57 5.85 7.56
C ALA A 86 -20.02 4.87 6.51
N SER A 87 -20.91 4.24 5.73
CA SER A 87 -20.56 3.40 4.60
C SER A 87 -19.78 4.15 3.52
N ALA A 88 -20.27 5.34 3.11
CA ALA A 88 -19.63 6.17 2.09
C ALA A 88 -18.24 6.67 2.53
N VAL A 89 -18.12 7.13 3.79
CA VAL A 89 -16.83 7.55 4.37
C VAL A 89 -15.83 6.38 4.38
N ARG A 90 -16.25 5.22 4.89
CA ARG A 90 -15.41 4.01 4.91
C ARG A 90 -14.99 3.58 3.50
N HIS A 91 -15.86 3.75 2.50
CA HIS A 91 -15.52 3.47 1.11
C HIS A 91 -14.43 4.44 0.62
N ALA A 92 -14.63 5.74 0.81
CA ALA A 92 -13.65 6.78 0.44
C ALA A 92 -12.28 6.54 1.11
N GLU A 93 -12.25 6.21 2.41
CA GLU A 93 -11.01 5.93 3.15
C GLU A 93 -10.26 4.71 2.59
N ASN A 94 -10.97 3.63 2.28
CA ASN A 94 -10.35 2.44 1.70
C ASN A 94 -9.83 2.73 0.28
N LEU A 95 -10.59 3.45 -0.54
CA LEU A 95 -10.13 3.90 -1.86
C LEU A 95 -8.89 4.79 -1.76
N ALA A 96 -8.86 5.73 -0.82
CA ALA A 96 -7.71 6.60 -0.57
C ALA A 96 -6.49 5.81 -0.09
N LEU A 97 -6.68 4.78 0.75
CA LEU A 97 -5.61 3.86 1.13
C LEU A 97 -5.02 3.13 -0.10
N TYR A 98 -5.86 2.51 -0.92
CA TYR A 98 -5.40 1.77 -2.09
C TYR A 98 -4.82 2.68 -3.17
N CYS A 99 -5.36 3.87 -3.39
CA CYS A 99 -4.74 4.89 -4.25
C CYS A 99 -3.31 5.19 -3.82
N ARG A 100 -3.08 5.47 -2.51
CA ARG A 100 -1.73 5.76 -1.99
C ARG A 100 -0.76 4.59 -2.18
N LEU A 101 -1.23 3.36 -1.94
CA LEU A 101 -0.43 2.16 -2.12
C LEU A 101 -0.09 1.90 -3.59
N LEU A 102 -1.08 2.00 -4.48
CA LEU A 102 -0.89 1.83 -5.93
C LEU A 102 0.01 2.93 -6.50
N LEU A 103 -0.21 4.19 -6.14
CA LEU A 103 0.63 5.31 -6.58
C LEU A 103 2.09 5.11 -6.17
N LYS A 104 2.32 4.63 -4.95
CA LYS A 104 3.67 4.30 -4.46
C LYS A 104 4.33 3.18 -5.28
N LEU A 105 3.57 2.15 -5.66
CA LEU A 105 4.06 1.06 -6.51
C LEU A 105 4.34 1.53 -7.94
N ALA A 106 3.40 2.26 -8.56
CA ALA A 106 3.56 2.83 -9.89
C ALA A 106 4.79 3.74 -9.97
N SER A 107 4.96 4.63 -8.99
CA SER A 107 6.13 5.52 -8.90
C SER A 107 7.45 4.77 -8.66
N SER A 108 7.42 3.50 -8.24
CA SER A 108 8.61 2.70 -7.96
C SER A 108 9.18 1.96 -9.17
N ALA A 109 8.36 1.68 -10.18
CA ALA A 109 8.80 1.02 -11.41
C ALA A 109 9.52 1.93 -12.41
N ASP A 110 9.36 3.25 -12.28
CA ASP A 110 10.21 4.21 -12.99
C ASP A 110 11.58 4.38 -12.31
N GLY A 111 11.92 3.49 -11.38
CA GLY A 111 13.14 3.53 -10.62
C GLY A 111 13.05 4.66 -9.61
N PHE A 112 12.50 4.38 -8.43
CA PHE A 112 12.82 5.24 -7.30
C PHE A 112 14.34 5.17 -7.08
N ALA A 113 15.03 6.21 -7.49
CA ALA A 113 15.99 6.80 -6.59
C ALA A 113 15.23 7.00 -5.27
N THR A 114 15.50 6.16 -4.28
CA THR A 114 14.82 6.26 -3.00
C THR A 114 15.30 7.55 -2.38
N HIS A 115 14.45 8.57 -2.26
CA HIS A 115 14.88 9.81 -1.63
C HIS A 115 15.21 9.51 -0.16
N CYS A 116 16.28 10.13 0.33
CA CYS A 116 16.57 10.04 1.75
C CYS A 116 15.45 10.75 2.52
N ALA A 117 14.84 10.07 3.49
CA ALA A 117 13.78 10.65 4.32
C ALA A 117 14.23 11.87 5.14
N TRP A 118 15.55 12.05 5.32
CA TRP A 118 16.18 13.18 6.03
C TRP A 118 16.57 14.32 5.09
N CYS A 119 17.52 14.12 4.18
CA CYS A 119 17.99 15.21 3.32
C CYS A 119 17.14 15.45 2.06
N LYS A 120 16.10 14.63 1.85
CA LYS A 120 15.20 14.67 0.68
C LYS A 120 15.88 14.56 -0.68
N THR A 121 17.18 14.27 -0.71
CA THR A 121 17.97 14.17 -1.93
C THR A 121 17.90 12.74 -2.48
N PHE A 122 17.83 12.65 -3.80
CA PHE A 122 17.98 11.41 -4.54
C PHE A 122 19.45 11.02 -4.59
N GLN A 123 19.80 9.88 -4.01
CA GLN A 123 21.18 9.39 -4.04
C GLN A 123 21.20 7.89 -4.32
N GLN A 124 22.07 7.46 -5.23
CA GLN A 124 22.44 6.04 -5.32
C GLN A 124 22.98 5.57 -3.95
N GLY A 125 22.57 4.38 -3.50
CA GLY A 125 23.02 3.84 -2.20
C GLY A 125 22.15 4.21 -1.00
N THR A 126 20.99 4.82 -1.22
CA THR A 126 19.91 4.86 -0.23
C THR A 126 19.47 3.44 0.15
N ARG A 127 19.24 3.23 1.45
CA ARG A 127 18.92 1.92 2.04
C ARG A 127 17.79 2.07 3.04
N LEU A 128 17.00 1.01 3.19
CA LEU A 128 15.91 0.93 4.15
C LEU A 128 16.47 1.04 5.57
N VAL A 129 16.00 2.03 6.33
CA VAL A 129 16.35 2.22 7.75
C VAL A 129 15.17 1.97 8.67
N ARG A 130 13.94 2.02 8.16
CA ARG A 130 12.75 1.72 8.96
C ARG A 130 11.59 1.23 8.09
N GLY A 131 11.00 0.10 8.44
CA GLY A 131 9.65 -0.26 8.01
C GLY A 131 8.63 0.43 8.92
N ILE A 132 7.56 0.98 8.35
CA ILE A 132 6.43 1.54 9.10
C ILE A 132 5.29 0.54 8.93
N ASP A 133 4.95 -0.15 10.02
CA ASP A 133 3.78 -1.02 10.08
C ASP A 133 2.55 -0.17 10.43
N GLY A 134 1.48 -0.35 9.65
CA GLY A 134 0.25 0.44 9.72
C GLY A 134 -0.92 -0.24 10.40
N GLY A 135 -0.69 -1.20 11.28
CA GLY A 135 -1.76 -2.00 11.94
C GLY A 135 -2.49 -2.97 11.00
N PHE A 136 -2.77 -2.59 9.76
CA PHE A 136 -3.44 -3.40 8.73
C PHE A 136 -2.49 -3.84 7.59
N GLY A 137 -1.19 -3.62 7.73
CA GLY A 137 -0.18 -3.97 6.72
C GLY A 137 0.99 -2.99 6.66
N PHE A 138 1.77 -3.05 5.58
CA PHE A 138 2.91 -2.18 5.35
C PHE A 138 2.45 -0.74 5.05
N ALA A 139 2.55 0.16 6.03
CA ALA A 139 2.20 1.58 5.87
C ALA A 139 3.29 2.38 5.17
N GLY A 140 4.55 1.96 5.27
CA GLY A 140 5.63 2.78 4.75
C GLY A 140 7.01 2.16 4.90
N ALA A 141 7.98 2.78 4.23
CA ALA A 141 9.38 2.51 4.43
C ALA A 141 10.14 3.83 4.38
N GLN A 142 11.03 4.05 5.33
CA GLN A 142 11.96 5.16 5.31
C GLN A 142 13.31 4.66 4.83
N TYR A 143 13.86 5.38 3.85
CA TYR A 143 15.17 5.14 3.30
C TYR A 143 16.11 6.29 3.68
N ALA A 144 17.38 6.00 3.88
CA ALA A 144 18.38 7.03 4.12
C ALA A 144 19.64 6.79 3.29
N CYS A 145 20.27 7.88 2.82
CA CYS A 145 21.58 7.83 2.17
C CYS A 145 22.68 7.53 3.20
N SER A 146 23.87 7.13 2.75
CA SER A 146 25.00 6.81 3.64
C SER A 146 25.34 7.96 4.60
N ALA A 147 25.42 9.19 4.08
CA ALA A 147 25.73 10.37 4.87
C ALA A 147 24.72 10.58 6.02
N CYS A 148 23.41 10.54 5.73
CA CYS A 148 22.39 10.67 6.76
C CYS A 148 22.35 9.47 7.72
N ARG A 149 22.61 8.25 7.24
CA ARG A 149 22.70 7.08 8.15
C ARG A 149 23.81 7.25 9.17
N THR A 150 24.98 7.72 8.74
CA THR A 150 26.10 7.98 9.65
C THR A 150 25.80 9.15 10.58
N ALA A 151 25.32 10.28 10.04
CA ALA A 151 25.04 11.48 10.83
C ALA A 151 23.98 11.28 11.91
N TYR A 152 22.92 10.51 11.59
CA TYR A 152 21.81 10.24 12.51
C TYR A 152 21.87 8.85 13.15
N GLN A 153 22.99 8.12 13.00
CA GLN A 153 23.20 6.77 13.54
C GLN A 153 22.03 5.80 13.24
N LEU A 154 21.50 5.86 12.02
CA LEU A 154 20.31 5.10 11.64
C LEU A 154 20.67 3.64 11.37
N PRO A 155 20.07 2.68 12.11
CA PRO A 155 20.30 1.27 11.84
C PRO A 155 19.71 0.90 10.49
N LEU A 156 20.40 0.03 9.75
CA LEU A 156 19.79 -0.65 8.63
C LEU A 156 18.79 -1.65 9.17
N VAL A 157 17.60 -1.72 8.57
CA VAL A 157 16.70 -2.84 8.83
C VAL A 157 17.42 -4.06 8.28
N ALA A 158 17.84 -4.97 9.16
CA ALA A 158 18.28 -6.29 8.74
C ALA A 158 17.17 -6.81 7.82
N ARG A 159 17.51 -7.17 6.56
CA ARG A 159 16.56 -7.82 5.66
C ARG A 159 15.88 -8.89 6.49
N SER A 160 14.64 -8.66 6.88
CA SER A 160 13.92 -9.65 7.65
C SER A 160 13.88 -10.83 6.70
N ALA A 161 14.59 -11.90 7.05
CA ALA A 161 14.42 -13.16 6.35
C ALA A 161 12.90 -13.36 6.28
N PRO A 162 12.35 -13.77 5.12
CA PRO A 162 10.91 -13.96 4.99
C PRO A 162 10.47 -14.73 6.23
N ARG A 163 9.57 -14.14 7.03
CA ARG A 163 9.05 -14.81 8.22
C ARG A 163 8.53 -16.13 7.68
N ARG A 164 9.18 -17.25 8.03
CA ARG A 164 8.61 -18.57 7.77
C ARG A 164 7.18 -18.49 8.29
N PRO A 165 6.17 -18.91 7.51
CA PRO A 165 4.83 -19.05 8.06
C PRO A 165 4.99 -19.82 9.36
N GLN A 166 4.60 -19.19 10.47
CA GLN A 166 4.58 -19.91 11.73
C GLN A 166 3.62 -21.09 11.50
N PRO A 167 4.04 -22.32 11.78
CA PRO A 167 3.11 -23.43 11.75
C PRO A 167 1.91 -23.03 12.62
N PRO A 168 0.68 -23.40 12.23
CA PRO A 168 -0.49 -23.12 13.04
C PRO A 168 -0.19 -23.61 14.45
N GLU A 169 -0.22 -22.69 15.40
CA GLU A 169 -0.02 -22.97 16.82
C GLU A 169 -0.99 -24.10 17.17
N GLU A 170 -0.46 -25.27 17.54
CA GLU A 170 -1.26 -26.44 17.87
C GLU A 170 -2.25 -26.01 18.94
N ARG A 171 -3.53 -25.90 18.56
CA ARG A 171 -4.59 -25.59 19.51
C ARG A 171 -4.53 -26.67 20.57
N PRO A 172 -4.46 -26.31 21.87
CA PRO A 172 -4.42 -27.31 22.93
C PRO A 172 -5.61 -28.26 22.77
N GLU A 173 -5.32 -29.55 22.69
CA GLU A 173 -6.29 -30.63 22.63
C GLU A 173 -7.26 -30.45 23.81
N GLY A 174 -8.50 -30.04 23.52
CA GLY A 174 -9.50 -29.72 24.55
C GLY A 174 -10.41 -28.55 24.22
N TRP A 175 -10.05 -27.68 23.27
CA TRP A 175 -10.88 -26.51 22.92
C TRP A 175 -12.26 -26.88 22.36
N THR A 176 -12.37 -28.02 21.68
CA THR A 176 -13.65 -28.55 21.17
C THR A 176 -14.58 -29.07 22.27
N ALA A 177 -14.06 -29.44 23.44
CA ALA A 177 -14.90 -29.88 24.57
C ALA A 177 -15.60 -28.68 25.26
N MET A 178 -14.93 -27.53 25.33
CA MET A 178 -15.44 -26.35 26.03
C MET A 178 -16.64 -25.67 25.33
N ILE A 179 -16.79 -25.82 24.01
CA ILE A 179 -17.90 -25.19 23.26
C ILE A 179 -19.19 -26.02 23.33
N ARG A 180 -19.12 -27.30 23.71
CA ARG A 180 -20.30 -28.18 23.77
C ARG A 180 -21.12 -28.07 25.05
N GLU A 181 -20.59 -27.46 26.11
CA GLU A 181 -21.28 -27.31 27.40
C GLU A 181 -21.94 -25.93 27.58
N ALA A 182 -21.82 -25.04 26.59
CA ALA A 182 -22.39 -23.68 26.63
C ALA A 182 -23.67 -23.52 25.77
N GLY A 183 -24.29 -24.63 25.36
CA GLY A 183 -25.55 -24.66 24.60
C GLY A 183 -26.69 -25.26 25.41
#